data_AF-A0A1H1RU29-F1
#
_entry.id   AF-A0A1H1RU29-F1
#
_cell.length_a   1.000
_cell.length_b   1.000
_cell.length_c   1.000
_cell.angle_alpha   90.00
_cell.angle_beta   90.00
_cell.angle_gamma   90.00
#
_symmetry.space_group_name_H-M   'P 1'
#
loop_
_entity.id
_entity.type
_entity.pdbx_description
1 polymer ?
#
loop_
_entity_poly.entity_id
_entity_poly.type
_entity_poly.pdbx_seq_one_letter_code
_entity_poly.pdbx_strand_id
1 'polypeptide(L)'
;MSKLDAQRAMREARYARDNASGPTRREAAAAAAAGTPTAPAAAAPVAGRTKPVQAAKAVPAAAAPTGERCGHKSMNGRECTREAGHPEKSHRYG
;
A
#
# COMPACT_ATOMS: atom_id res chain seq x y z
N MET A 1 -20.67 -10.46 33.00
CA MET A 1 -20.58 -10.24 31.53
C MET A 1 -19.62 -11.26 30.97
N SER A 2 -20.13 -12.21 30.18
CA SER A 2 -19.25 -13.16 29.49
C SER A 2 -18.45 -12.42 28.40
N LYS A 3 -17.32 -12.99 27.96
CA LYS A 3 -16.53 -12.47 26.83
C LYS A 3 -17.38 -12.30 25.56
N LEU A 4 -18.40 -13.14 25.39
CA LEU A 4 -19.33 -13.08 24.27
C LEU A 4 -20.31 -11.91 24.41
N ASP A 5 -20.77 -11.60 25.62
CA ASP A 5 -21.65 -10.45 25.86
C ASP A 5 -20.93 -9.13 25.57
N ALA A 6 -19.65 -9.02 25.96
CA ALA A 6 -18.84 -7.86 25.64
C ALA A 6 -18.65 -7.66 24.12
N GLN A 7 -18.43 -8.75 23.38
CA GLN A 7 -18.31 -8.69 21.92
C GLN A 7 -19.65 -8.36 21.24
N ARG A 8 -20.75 -8.91 21.76
CA ARG A 8 -22.11 -8.62 21.28
C ARG A 8 -22.45 -7.15 21.48
N ALA A 9 -22.20 -6.60 22.68
CA ALA A 9 -22.44 -5.19 22.98
C ALA A 9 -21.62 -4.25 22.07
N MET A 10 -20.35 -4.57 21.81
CA MET A 10 -19.51 -3.78 20.90
C MET A 10 -19.99 -3.84 19.45
N ARG A 11 -20.55 -4.98 19.02
CA ARG A 11 -21.11 -5.13 17.68
C ARG A 11 -22.41 -4.35 17.53
N GLU A 12 -23.31 -4.44 18.51
CA GLU A 12 -24.59 -3.73 18.54
C GLU A 12 -24.37 -2.20 18.58
N ALA A 13 -23.39 -1.71 19.34
CA ALA A 13 -23.03 -0.30 19.37
C ALA A 13 -22.54 0.23 18.01
N ARG A 14 -21.77 -0.58 17.26
CA ARG A 14 -21.33 -0.22 15.90
C ARG A 14 -22.51 -0.16 14.94
N TYR A 15 -23.36 -1.19 14.94
CA TYR A 15 -24.57 -1.22 14.11
C TYR A 15 -25.50 -0.03 14.40
N ALA A 16 -25.72 0.33 15.67
CA ALA A 16 -26.54 1.47 16.02
C ALA A 16 -25.97 2.79 15.48
N ARG A 17 -24.65 2.97 15.56
CA ARG A 17 -23.96 4.15 15.03
C ARG A 17 -24.06 4.23 13.49
N ASP A 18 -23.87 3.12 12.81
CA ASP A 18 -23.87 3.07 11.34
C ASP A 18 -25.29 3.26 10.78
N ASN A 19 -26.31 2.70 11.44
CA ASN A 19 -27.71 2.91 11.09
C ASN A 19 -28.18 4.35 11.34
N ALA A 20 -27.71 4.99 12.41
CA ALA A 20 -28.11 6.36 12.74
C ALA A 20 -27.42 7.42 11.87
N SER A 21 -26.20 7.15 11.40
CA SER A 21 -25.38 8.14 10.68
C SER A 21 -25.64 8.17 9.17
N GLY A 22 -26.35 7.18 8.63
CA GLY A 22 -26.47 6.97 7.18
C GLY A 22 -25.12 6.61 6.54
N PRO A 23 -25.10 6.18 5.27
CA PRO A 23 -23.86 5.85 4.60
C PRO A 23 -23.00 7.10 4.40
N THR A 24 -21.76 7.07 4.88
CA THR A 24 -20.78 8.09 4.49
C THR A 24 -20.48 7.98 3.00
N ARG A 25 -19.96 9.04 2.38
CA ARG A 25 -19.61 9.07 0.95
C ARG A 25 -18.68 7.91 0.53
N ARG A 26 -17.83 7.43 1.45
CA ARG A 26 -16.93 6.30 1.22
C ARG A 26 -17.66 4.96 1.27
N GLU A 27 -18.63 4.80 2.17
CA GLU A 27 -19.47 3.61 2.27
C GLU A 27 -20.46 3.52 1.12
N ALA A 28 -21.02 4.66 0.67
CA ALA A 28 -21.83 4.73 -0.54
C ALA A 28 -21.03 4.33 -1.79
N ALA A 29 -19.78 4.79 -1.91
CA ALA A 29 -18.90 4.40 -3.00
C ALA A 29 -18.50 2.92 -2.94
N ALA A 30 -18.29 2.35 -1.74
CA ALA A 30 -18.00 0.93 -1.56
C ALA A 30 -19.23 0.05 -1.86
N ALA A 31 -20.42 0.46 -1.47
CA ALA A 31 -21.67 -0.22 -1.80
C ALA A 31 -21.95 -0.20 -3.32
N ALA A 32 -21.62 0.90 -4.00
CA ALA A 32 -21.73 0.99 -5.46
C ALA A 32 -20.73 0.07 -6.19
N ALA A 33 -19.51 -0.11 -5.64
CA ALA A 33 -18.49 -0.99 -6.21
C ALA A 33 -18.77 -2.49 -5.95
N ALA A 34 -19.53 -2.83 -4.90
CA ALA A 34 -19.89 -4.22 -4.58
C ALA A 34 -20.89 -4.85 -5.58
N GLY A 35 -21.51 -4.06 -6.46
CA GLY A 35 -22.48 -4.51 -7.45
C GLY A 35 -21.91 -4.92 -8.81
N THR A 36 -20.63 -4.66 -9.09
CA THR A 36 -20.03 -5.03 -10.38
C THR A 36 -19.34 -6.39 -10.29
N PRO A 37 -19.86 -7.46 -10.92
CA PRO A 37 -19.10 -8.68 -11.10
C PRO A 37 -17.91 -8.38 -12.01
N THR A 38 -16.70 -8.36 -11.45
CA THR A 38 -15.47 -8.28 -12.23
C THR A 38 -15.28 -9.62 -12.95
N ALA A 39 -15.48 -9.60 -14.27
CA ALA A 39 -15.14 -10.74 -15.11
C ALA A 39 -13.64 -11.08 -14.95
N PRO A 40 -13.26 -12.36 -14.87
CA PRO A 40 -11.85 -12.74 -14.82
C PRO A 40 -11.17 -12.28 -16.11
N ALA A 41 -10.12 -11.47 -15.97
CA ALA A 41 -9.31 -11.00 -17.09
C ALA A 41 -8.63 -12.21 -17.76
N ALA A 42 -8.95 -12.44 -19.03
CA ALA A 42 -8.27 -13.44 -19.85
C ALA A 42 -6.77 -13.12 -19.92
N ALA A 43 -5.93 -14.11 -19.60
CA ALA A 43 -4.48 -13.98 -19.65
C ALA A 43 -4.03 -13.76 -21.10
N ALA A 44 -3.39 -12.62 -21.36
CA ALA A 44 -2.72 -12.37 -22.64
C ALA A 44 -1.44 -13.21 -22.78
N PRO A 45 -1.10 -13.70 -23.98
CA PRO A 45 0.12 -14.47 -24.19
C PRO A 45 1.36 -13.57 -24.06
N VAL A 46 2.30 -14.01 -23.22
CA VAL A 46 3.61 -13.35 -23.02
C VAL A 46 4.49 -13.55 -24.25
N ALA A 47 4.55 -12.55 -25.12
CA ALA A 47 5.57 -12.46 -26.14
C ALA A 47 6.95 -12.26 -25.48
N GLY A 48 7.90 -13.15 -25.83
CA GLY A 48 9.22 -13.24 -25.21
C GLY A 48 10.03 -11.95 -25.29
N ARG A 49 10.65 -11.59 -24.17
CA ARG A 49 11.68 -10.55 -24.11
C ARG A 49 13.05 -11.21 -24.21
N THR A 50 13.69 -11.04 -25.35
CA THR A 50 15.12 -11.29 -25.52
C THR A 50 15.90 -10.32 -24.62
N LYS A 51 16.82 -10.84 -23.80
CA LYS A 51 17.72 -10.04 -22.97
C LYS A 51 18.82 -9.43 -23.84
N PRO A 52 19.06 -8.10 -23.81
CA PRO A 52 20.33 -7.57 -24.25
C PRO A 52 21.40 -7.87 -23.18
N VAL A 53 22.50 -8.48 -23.61
CA VAL A 53 23.74 -8.62 -22.83
C VAL A 53 24.31 -7.23 -22.62
N GLN A 54 24.33 -6.76 -21.37
CA GLN A 54 25.09 -5.56 -21.02
C GLN A 54 26.57 -5.93 -20.92
N ALA A 55 27.36 -5.29 -21.79
CA ALA A 55 28.81 -5.29 -21.73
C ALA A 55 29.29 -4.68 -20.39
N ALA A 56 30.29 -5.32 -19.81
CA ALA A 56 30.96 -4.87 -18.61
C ALA A 56 31.53 -3.45 -18.81
N LYS A 57 31.15 -2.53 -17.92
CA LYS A 57 31.79 -1.21 -17.80
C LYS A 57 32.48 -1.16 -16.45
N ALA A 58 33.79 -0.95 -16.49
CA ALA A 58 34.67 -0.82 -15.34
C ALA A 58 34.31 0.39 -14.47
N VAL A 59 34.52 0.21 -13.16
CA VAL A 59 34.28 1.11 -12.03
C VAL A 59 35.15 2.37 -12.09
N PRO A 60 34.66 3.50 -11.55
CA PRO A 60 35.52 4.30 -10.70
C PRO A 60 34.92 4.49 -9.30
N ALA A 61 35.82 4.34 -8.32
CA ALA A 61 35.88 4.88 -6.98
C ALA A 61 34.61 5.45 -6.33
N ALA A 62 34.36 4.97 -5.11
CA ALA A 62 33.50 5.54 -4.09
C ALA A 62 33.54 7.08 -4.06
N ALA A 63 32.55 7.71 -4.70
CA ALA A 63 32.14 9.05 -4.37
C ALA A 63 31.23 8.91 -3.15
N ALA A 64 31.70 9.38 -1.99
CA ALA A 64 30.92 9.41 -0.76
C ALA A 64 29.55 10.06 -1.05
N PRO A 65 28.44 9.35 -0.87
CA PRO A 65 27.13 9.95 -1.00
C PRO A 65 26.93 10.86 0.21
N THR A 66 27.13 12.16 -0.03
CA THR A 66 26.66 13.22 0.82
C THR A 66 25.12 13.11 0.92
N GLY A 67 24.63 12.38 1.93
CA GLY A 67 23.21 12.19 2.22
C GLY A 67 22.56 11.03 1.47
N GLU A 68 23.02 9.80 1.68
CA GLU A 68 22.23 8.62 1.26
C GLU A 68 20.86 8.69 1.91
N ARG A 69 19.81 8.55 1.11
CA ARG A 69 18.46 8.41 1.65
C ARG A 69 18.25 6.99 2.18
N CYS A 70 17.28 6.85 3.07
CA CYS A 70 16.88 5.58 3.70
C CYS A 70 16.54 4.44 2.73
N GLY A 71 16.39 4.69 1.43
CA GLY A 71 16.21 3.65 0.41
C GLY A 71 14.83 2.98 0.38
N HIS A 72 13.94 3.29 1.34
CA HIS A 72 12.59 2.75 1.39
C HIS A 72 11.66 3.41 0.39
N LYS A 73 10.82 2.62 -0.30
CA LYS A 73 9.78 3.08 -1.23
C LYS A 73 8.39 2.81 -0.69
N SER A 74 7.48 3.76 -0.87
CA SER A 74 6.06 3.57 -0.62
C SER A 74 5.40 2.76 -1.75
N MET A 75 4.20 2.25 -1.52
CA MET A 75 3.40 1.55 -2.54
C MET A 75 3.12 2.39 -3.79
N ASN A 76 3.11 3.73 -3.65
CA ASN A 76 2.90 4.66 -4.75
C ASN A 76 4.20 5.00 -5.50
N GLY A 77 5.29 4.30 -5.23
CA GLY A 77 6.59 4.51 -5.86
C GLY A 77 7.40 5.71 -5.36
N ARG A 78 6.90 6.45 -4.35
CA ARG A 78 7.63 7.58 -3.75
C ARG A 78 8.74 7.10 -2.82
N GLU A 79 9.91 7.70 -2.90
CA GLU A 79 11.08 7.39 -2.08
C GLU A 79 11.07 8.14 -0.75
N CYS A 80 11.55 7.49 0.32
CA CYS A 80 11.72 8.12 1.61
C CYS A 80 12.73 9.27 1.50
N THR A 81 12.34 10.47 1.89
CA THR A 81 13.19 11.67 1.79
C THR A 81 14.15 11.83 2.97
N ARG A 82 14.17 10.88 3.90
CA ARG A 82 15.04 10.90 5.09
C ARG A 82 16.40 10.30 4.81
N GLU A 83 17.37 10.69 5.63
CA GLU A 83 18.72 10.14 5.66
C GLU A 83 18.74 8.62 5.92
N ALA A 84 19.82 7.98 5.48
CA ALA A 84 20.10 6.57 5.65
C ALA A 84 20.23 6.23 7.14
N GLY A 85 19.64 5.11 7.54
CA GLY A 85 19.69 4.64 8.93
C GLY A 85 18.87 5.45 9.94
N HIS A 86 17.85 6.21 9.51
CA HIS A 86 17.02 6.95 10.48
C HIS A 86 16.39 6.01 11.53
N PRO A 87 16.46 6.34 12.84
CA PRO A 87 16.02 5.46 13.93
C PRO A 87 14.50 5.31 14.01
N GLU A 88 13.78 6.23 13.36
CA GLU A 88 12.33 6.25 13.36
C GLU A 88 11.75 5.17 12.43
N LYS A 89 10.68 4.50 12.85
CA LYS A 89 9.96 3.50 12.02
C LYS A 89 9.09 4.13 10.93
N SER A 90 8.79 5.42 11.04
CA SER A 90 7.93 6.13 10.09
C SER A 90 8.78 6.73 8.97
N HIS A 91 8.52 6.31 7.73
CA HIS A 91 9.13 6.91 6.56
C HIS A 91 8.32 8.14 6.12
N ARG A 92 9.02 9.19 5.69
CA ARG A 92 8.38 10.38 5.12
C ARG A 92 8.49 10.32 3.60
N TYR A 93 7.34 10.25 2.93
CA TYR A 93 7.25 10.27 1.48
C TYR A 93 6.75 11.66 1.06
N GLY A 94 7.61 12.40 0.36
CA GLY A 94 7.29 13.72 -0.23
C GLY A 94 6.47 13.61 -1.50
#